data_AF-A0A2Z7C3D8-F1
#
_entry.id   AF-A0A2Z7C3D8-F1
#
_cell.length_a   1.000
_cell.length_b   1.000
_cell.length_c   1.000
_cell.angle_alpha   90.00
_cell.angle_beta   90.00
_cell.angle_gamma   90.00
#
_symmetry.space_group_name_H-M   'P 1'
#
loop_
_entity.id
_entity.type
_entity.pdbx_description
1 polymer ?
#
loop_
_entity_poly.entity_id
_entity_poly.type
_entity_poly.pdbx_seq_one_letter_code
_entity_poly.pdbx_strand_id
1 'polypeptide(L)' 'MAEGWIVQMEELFDTLEYAPEKRLKLAVLQLRDNAQHWWRGTSRILRESGAVITWESFCAAFLLE' A
#
# COMPACT_ATOMS: atom_id res chain seq x y z
N MET A 1 12.20 7.41 -2.85
CA MET A 1 12.13 6.04 -3.44
C MET A 1 10.75 5.43 -3.27
N ALA A 2 10.11 5.57 -2.10
CA ALA A 2 8.73 5.13 -1.87
C ALA A 2 7.70 5.84 -2.79
N GLU A 3 7.81 7.17 -2.95
CA GLU A 3 6.92 7.95 -3.81
C GLU A 3 6.93 7.48 -5.28
N GLY A 4 8.11 7.28 -5.87
CA GLY A 4 8.22 6.78 -7.24
C GLY A 4 7.60 5.40 -7.44
N TRP A 5 7.68 4.53 -6.42
CA TRP A 5 7.01 3.23 -6.46
C TRP A 5 5.48 3.37 -6.37
N ILE A 6 4.96 4.29 -5.54
CA ILE A 6 3.52 4.57 -5.47
C ILE A 6 3.01 5.07 -6.83
N VAL A 7 3.70 6.04 -7.44
CA VAL A 7 3.32 6.57 -8.76
C VAL A 7 3.27 5.47 -9.81
N GLN A 8 4.30 4.60 -9.85
CA GLN A 8 4.33 3.45 -10.77
C GLN A 8 3.14 2.50 -10.53
N MET A 9 2.77 2.25 -9.28
CA MET A 9 1.64 1.39 -8.95
C MET A 9 0.30 2.02 -9.35
N GLU A 10 0.15 3.35 -9.18
CA GLU A 10 -1.05 4.07 -9.60
C GLU A 10 -1.21 4.07 -11.12
N GLU A 11 -0.13 4.33 -11.87
CA GLU A 11 -0.13 4.22 -13.33
C GLU A 11 -0.50 2.81 -13.81
N LEU A 12 0.03 1.77 -13.15
CA LEU A 12 -0.33 0.38 -13.45
C LEU A 12 -1.82 0.12 -13.17
N PHE A 13 -2.34 0.64 -12.06
CA PHE A 13 -3.74 0.47 -11.69
C PHE A 13 -4.70 1.16 -12.63
N ASP A 14 -4.35 2.35 -13.09
CA ASP A 14 -5.16 3.11 -14.03
C ASP A 14 -5.10 2.50 -15.44
N THR A 15 -3.90 2.08 -15.89
CA THR A 15 -3.71 1.45 -17.21
C THR A 15 -4.48 0.15 -17.36
N LEU A 16 -4.56 -0.65 -16.28
CA LEU A 16 -5.25 -1.94 -16.27
C LEU A 16 -6.68 -1.85 -15.73
N GLU A 17 -7.18 -0.63 -15.48
CA GLU A 17 -8.53 -0.36 -14.99
C GLU A 17 -8.89 -1.16 -13.72
N TYR A 18 -7.93 -1.28 -12.81
CA TYR A 18 -8.16 -1.99 -11.56
C TYR A 18 -9.12 -1.22 -10.65
N ALA A 19 -10.17 -1.93 -10.22
CA ALA A 19 -11.13 -1.45 -9.25
C ALA A 19 -10.43 -1.00 -7.94
N PRO A 20 -10.79 0.16 -7.36
CA PRO A 20 -10.13 0.74 -6.18
C PRO A 20 -10.00 -0.25 -5.01
N GLU A 21 -11.00 -1.11 -4.80
CA GLU A 21 -11.05 -2.07 -3.69
C GLU A 21 -10.01 -3.19 -3.82
N LYS A 22 -9.45 -3.39 -5.02
CA LYS A 22 -8.42 -4.39 -5.30
C LYS A 22 -7.00 -3.81 -5.26
N ARG A 23 -6.84 -2.50 -5.48
CA ARG A 23 -5.53 -1.83 -5.62
C ARG A 23 -4.61 -2.12 -4.44
N LEU A 24 -5.08 -1.89 -3.20
CA LEU A 24 -4.30 -2.17 -2.00
C LEU A 24 -3.82 -3.62 -1.92
N LYS A 25 -4.70 -4.60 -2.17
CA LYS A 25 -4.33 -6.02 -2.12
C LYS A 25 -3.24 -6.35 -3.15
N LEU A 26 -3.33 -5.79 -4.35
CA LEU A 26 -2.35 -5.98 -5.42
C LEU A 26 -1.02 -5.31 -5.08
N ALA A 27 -1.02 -4.10 -4.53
CA ALA A 27 0.19 -3.41 -4.11
C ALA A 27 0.93 -4.17 -3.00
N VAL A 28 0.20 -4.67 -2.00
CA VAL A 28 0.76 -5.47 -0.92
C VAL A 28 1.41 -6.76 -1.44
N LEU A 29 0.86 -7.36 -2.51
CA LEU A 29 1.46 -8.51 -3.19
C LEU A 29 2.77 -8.18 -3.92
N GLN A 30 3.02 -6.92 -4.27
CA GLN A 30 4.25 -6.48 -4.92
C GLN A 30 5.38 -6.16 -3.93
N LEU A 31 5.07 -5.98 -2.64
CA LEU A 31 6.09 -5.71 -1.62
C LEU A 31 7.08 -6.88 -1.50
N ARG A 32 8.35 -6.55 -1.28
CA ARG A 32 9.44 -7.51 -1.11
C ARG A 32 10.26 -7.15 0.13
N ASP A 33 10.89 -8.17 0.70
CA ASP A 33 11.89 -8.06 1.78
C ASP A 33 11.45 -7.10 2.90
N ASN A 34 12.21 -6.01 3.11
CA ASN A 34 11.99 -5.04 4.17
C ASN A 34 10.60 -4.40 4.10
N ALA A 35 10.11 -4.04 2.92
CA ALA A 35 8.80 -3.43 2.76
C ALA A 35 7.66 -4.39 3.11
N GLN A 36 7.84 -5.70 2.86
CA GLN A 36 6.88 -6.71 3.28
C GLN A 36 6.88 -6.86 4.81
N HIS A 37 8.05 -6.86 5.44
CA HIS A 37 8.16 -6.92 6.90
C HIS A 37 7.56 -5.69 7.58
N TRP A 38 7.86 -4.49 7.06
CA TRP A 38 7.27 -3.24 7.50
C TRP A 38 5.75 -3.28 7.42
N TRP A 39 5.18 -3.66 6.26
CA TRP A 39 3.73 -3.67 6.09
C TRP A 39 3.02 -4.63 7.06
N ARG A 40 3.63 -5.77 7.41
CA ARG A 40 3.07 -6.67 8.44
C ARG A 40 2.99 -6.01 9.82
N GLY A 41 4.00 -5.24 10.20
CA GLY A 41 3.99 -4.47 11.46
C GLY A 41 2.98 -3.32 11.42
N THR A 42 3.06 -2.49 10.38
CA THR A 42 2.23 -1.29 10.22
C THR A 42 0.75 -1.64 10.09
N SER A 43 0.40 -2.65 9.28
CA SER A 43 -0.99 -3.08 9.14
C SER A 43 -1.58 -3.64 10.45
N ARG A 44 -0.77 -4.21 11.35
CA ARG A 44 -1.23 -4.62 12.68
C ARG A 44 -1.60 -3.40 13.53
N ILE A 45 -0.71 -2.41 13.58
CA ILE A 45 -0.94 -1.15 14.32
C ILE A 45 -2.19 -0.43 13.80
N LEU A 46 -2.34 -0.34 12.47
CA LEU A 46 -3.51 0.29 11.85
C LEU A 46 -4.81 -0.42 12.25
N ARG A 47 -4.83 -1.76 12.26
CA ARG A 47 -6.00 -2.53 12.71
C ARG A 47 -6.31 -2.31 14.19
N GLU A 48 -5.29 -2.30 15.04
CA GLU A 48 -5.44 -2.08 16.49
C GLU A 48 -5.95 -0.66 16.80
N SER A 49 -5.58 0.33 15.98
CA SER A 49 -6.09 1.70 16.09
C SER A 49 -7.54 1.88 15.62
N GLY A 50 -8.16 0.84 15.04
CA GLY A 50 -9.49 0.92 14.42
C GLY A 50 -9.51 1.67 13.08
N ALA A 51 -8.35 2.01 12.52
CA ALA A 51 -8.25 2.65 11.22
C ALA A 51 -8.71 1.71 10.10
N VAL A 52 -9.49 2.26 9.16
CA VAL A 52 -9.84 1.54 7.94
C VAL A 52 -8.61 1.48 7.05
N ILE A 53 -8.14 0.28 6.74
CA ILE A 53 -6.99 0.10 5.86
C ILE A 53 -7.46 0.21 4.40
N THR A 54 -7.18 1.36 3.80
CA THR A 54 -7.38 1.67 2.38
C THR A 54 -6.05 1.88 1.65
N TRP A 55 -6.09 2.00 0.33
CA TRP A 55 -4.92 2.36 -0.47
C TRP A 55 -4.28 3.68 0.00
N GLU A 56 -5.11 4.68 0.28
CA GLU A 56 -4.68 6.01 0.73
C GLU A 56 -3.97 5.93 2.09
N SER A 57 -4.52 5.16 3.03
CA SER A 57 -3.88 4.96 4.34
C SER A 57 -2.55 4.22 4.24
N PHE A 58 -2.44 3.28 3.28
CA PHE A 58 -1.19 2.60 2.97
C PHE A 58 -0.17 3.59 2.41
N CYS A 59 -0.55 4.42 1.42
CA CYS A 59 0.35 5.40 0.81
C CYS A 59 0.85 6.42 1.83
N ALA A 60 -0.04 6.93 2.69
CA ALA A 60 0.33 7.84 3.77
C ALA A 60 1.36 7.21 4.71
N ALA A 61 1.15 5.96 5.12
CA ALA A 61 2.10 5.26 5.98
C ALA A 61 3.42 4.95 5.27
N PHE A 62 3.37 4.54 4.00
CA PHE A 62 4.55 4.14 3.21
C PHE A 62 5.44 5.33 2.84
N LEU A 63 4.87 6.54 2.75
CA LEU A 63 5.62 7.77 2.55
C LEU A 63 6.26 8.31 3.84
N LEU A 64 5.82 7.84 5.01
CA LEU A 64 6.35 8.23 6.32
C LEU A 64 7.45 7.29 6.84
N GLU A 65 7.68 6.17 6.17
CA GLU A 65 8.81 5.26 6.41
C GLU A 65 10.13 5.85 5.88
#